data_AF-A0A1E3GQC0-F1
#
_entry.id   AF-A0A1E3GQC0-F1
#
_cell.length_a   1.000
_cell.length_b   1.000
_cell.length_c   1.000
_cell.angle_alpha   90.00
_cell.angle_beta   90.00
_cell.angle_gamma   90.00
#
_symmetry.space_group_name_H-M   'P 1'
#
loop_
_entity.id
_entity.type
_entity.pdbx_description
1 polymer ?
#
loop_
_entity_poly.entity_id
_entity_poly.type
_entity_poly.pdbx_seq_one_letter_code
_entity_poly.pdbx_strand_id
1 'polypeptide(L)'
;MYGLIFAIAAYVIWGSFPLYFSYLNSVSAVEVLSHRILWSLLATVVVGLLLGRGRKLIKTFADKKLLLWLALSSLLIAVNWLIFIWAVSQHRVLEASLGYFITPVMSLLLARWLLNEQLHPLQAWAGVIATVAIIWEWFSLGSLPWVGLSLALAFALYGLIRKNIRLMV
;
A
#
# COMPACT_ATOMS: atom_id res chain seq x y z
N MET A 1 -14.32 7.72 -21.60
CA MET A 1 -14.95 8.46 -20.48
C MET A 1 -15.30 7.57 -19.29
N TYR A 2 -15.80 6.34 -19.47
CA TYR A 2 -16.08 5.41 -18.35
C TYR A 2 -14.91 5.19 -17.37
N GLY A 3 -13.67 5.14 -17.87
CA GLY A 3 -12.49 5.01 -17.00
C GLY A 3 -12.31 6.14 -15.99
N LEU A 4 -12.68 7.38 -16.35
CA LEU A 4 -12.62 8.53 -15.43
C LEU A 4 -13.65 8.37 -14.31
N ILE A 5 -14.87 7.94 -14.64
CA ILE A 5 -15.93 7.71 -13.66
C ILE A 5 -15.50 6.61 -12.67
N PHE A 6 -14.94 5.50 -13.17
CA PHE A 6 -14.44 4.43 -12.31
C PHE A 6 -13.27 4.89 -11.42
N ALA A 7 -12.37 5.73 -11.94
CA ALA A 7 -11.27 6.28 -11.14
C ALA A 7 -11.81 7.18 -10.01
N ILE A 8 -12.72 8.11 -10.33
CA ILE A 8 -13.35 8.99 -9.34
C ILE A 8 -14.07 8.16 -8.28
N ALA A 9 -14.90 7.19 -8.69
CA ALA A 9 -15.61 6.31 -7.77
C ALA A 9 -14.64 5.54 -6.86
N ALA A 10 -13.56 4.98 -7.41
CA ALA A 10 -12.56 4.27 -6.63
C ALA A 10 -11.87 5.18 -5.60
N TYR A 11 -11.49 6.41 -5.99
CA TYR A 11 -10.86 7.37 -5.09
C TYR A 11 -11.81 7.87 -4.00
N VAL A 12 -13.09 8.08 -4.31
CA VAL A 12 -14.12 8.45 -3.32
C VAL A 12 -14.31 7.33 -2.31
N ILE A 13 -14.42 6.08 -2.78
CA ILE A 13 -14.53 4.91 -1.91
C ILE A 13 -13.31 4.82 -1.00
N TRP A 14 -12.09 4.89 -1.56
CA TRP A 14 -10.86 4.83 -0.76
C TRP A 14 -10.73 5.99 0.22
N GLY A 15 -11.08 7.21 -0.18
CA GLY A 15 -11.05 8.40 0.68
C GLY A 15 -12.05 8.33 1.84
N SER A 16 -13.12 7.54 1.70
CA SER A 16 -14.10 7.30 2.77
C SER A 16 -13.68 6.24 3.79
N PHE A 17 -12.67 5.41 3.49
CA PHE A 17 -12.24 4.32 4.38
C PHE A 17 -11.80 4.75 5.79
N PRO A 18 -11.09 5.88 5.99
CA PRO A 18 -10.81 6.37 7.33
C PRO A 18 -12.08 6.54 8.19
N LEU A 19 -13.20 6.97 7.60
CA LEU A 19 -14.46 7.11 8.34
C LEU A 19 -15.01 5.75 8.78
N TYR A 20 -14.97 4.77 7.86
CA TYR A 20 -15.38 3.40 8.16
C TYR A 20 -14.51 2.74 9.24
N PHE A 21 -13.18 2.87 9.14
CA PHE A 21 -12.27 2.29 10.15
C PHE A 21 -12.33 3.05 11.48
N SER A 22 -12.61 4.35 11.46
CA SER A 22 -12.85 5.13 12.69
C SER A 22 -14.12 4.66 13.39
N TYR A 23 -15.18 4.33 12.65
CA TYR A 23 -16.39 3.71 13.20
C TYR A 23 -16.13 2.33 13.82
N LEU A 24 -15.18 1.57 13.26
CA LEU A 24 -14.77 0.26 13.77
C LEU A 24 -13.64 0.32 14.81
N ASN A 25 -13.39 1.46 15.45
CA ASN A 25 -12.29 1.62 16.41
C ASN A 25 -12.38 0.67 17.63
N SER A 26 -13.55 0.09 17.92
CA SER A 26 -13.75 -0.92 18.97
C SER A 26 -13.27 -2.32 18.57
N VAL A 27 -13.07 -2.57 17.28
CA VAL A 27 -12.60 -3.86 16.75
C VAL A 27 -11.09 -3.78 16.52
N SER A 28 -10.36 -4.84 16.86
CA SER A 28 -8.91 -4.84 16.68
C SER A 28 -8.52 -4.70 15.20
N ALA A 29 -7.47 -3.92 14.91
CA ALA A 29 -7.01 -3.72 13.54
C ALA A 29 -6.61 -5.04 12.83
N VAL A 30 -6.09 -6.01 13.60
CA VAL A 30 -5.73 -7.35 13.13
C VAL A 30 -6.97 -8.14 12.72
N GLU A 31 -8.07 -8.03 13.48
CA GLU A 31 -9.33 -8.71 13.16
C GLU A 31 -9.99 -8.12 11.92
N VAL A 32 -10.02 -6.79 11.80
CA VAL A 32 -10.50 -6.10 10.59
C VAL A 32 -9.70 -6.53 9.36
N LEU A 33 -8.37 -6.56 9.48
CA LEU A 33 -7.49 -7.00 8.39
C LEU A 33 -7.70 -8.47 8.04
N SER A 34 -7.84 -9.35 9.04
CA SER A 34 -8.09 -10.78 8.84
C SER A 34 -9.36 -11.03 8.04
N HIS A 35 -10.48 -10.40 8.42
CA HIS A 35 -11.73 -10.49 7.67
C HIS A 35 -11.57 -9.96 6.25
N ARG A 36 -10.88 -8.82 6.08
CA ARG A 36 -10.62 -8.23 4.76
C ARG A 36 -9.81 -9.18 3.86
N ILE A 37 -8.81 -9.89 4.40
CA ILE A 37 -8.02 -10.88 3.67
C ILE A 37 -8.87 -12.10 3.29
N LEU A 38 -9.65 -12.65 4.23
CA LEU A 38 -10.50 -13.81 3.99
C LEU A 38 -11.54 -13.54 2.88
N TRP A 39 -12.24 -12.40 2.96
CA TRP A 39 -13.21 -12.03 1.94
C TRP A 39 -12.58 -11.71 0.59
N SER A 40 -11.40 -11.07 0.57
CA SER A 40 -10.66 -10.83 -0.68
C SER A 40 -10.19 -12.14 -1.33
N LEU A 41 -9.74 -13.11 -0.54
CA LEU A 41 -9.35 -14.44 -1.01
C LEU A 41 -10.55 -15.15 -1.64
N LEU A 42 -11.67 -15.21 -0.91
CA LEU A 42 -12.90 -15.84 -1.40
C LEU A 42 -13.36 -15.20 -2.71
N ALA A 43 -13.48 -13.87 -2.74
CA ALA A 43 -13.90 -13.15 -3.93
C ALA A 43 -12.96 -13.38 -5.12
N THR A 44 -11.64 -13.35 -4.88
CA THR A 44 -10.63 -13.56 -5.94
C THR A 44 -10.69 -14.98 -6.49
N VAL A 45 -10.87 -16.00 -5.64
CA VAL A 45 -10.99 -17.40 -6.07
C VAL A 45 -12.28 -17.59 -6.87
N VAL A 46 -13.41 -17.11 -6.38
CA VAL A 46 -14.71 -17.23 -7.06
C VAL A 46 -14.65 -16.56 -8.44
N VAL A 47 -14.22 -15.30 -8.51
CA VAL A 47 -14.09 -14.58 -9.79
C VAL A 47 -13.08 -15.27 -10.71
N GLY A 48 -11.95 -15.75 -10.18
CA GLY A 48 -10.94 -16.49 -10.95
C GLY A 48 -11.48 -17.77 -11.58
N LEU A 49 -12.32 -18.52 -10.86
CA LEU A 49 -12.97 -19.73 -11.36
C LEU A 49 -14.04 -19.40 -12.41
N LEU A 50 -14.88 -18.39 -12.17
CA LEU A 50 -15.89 -17.92 -13.12
C LEU A 50 -15.26 -17.44 -14.45
N LEU A 51 -14.06 -16.85 -14.38
CA LEU A 51 -13.28 -16.42 -15.54
C LEU A 51 -12.45 -17.56 -16.19
N GLY A 52 -12.62 -18.81 -15.75
CA GLY A 52 -11.89 -19.97 -16.30
C GLY A 52 -10.40 -20.01 -15.99
N ARG A 53 -9.92 -19.23 -15.02
CA ARG A 53 -8.49 -19.10 -14.68
C ARG A 53 -8.00 -20.11 -13.63
N GLY A 54 -8.81 -21.12 -13.28
CA GLY A 54 -8.48 -22.13 -12.27
C GLY A 54 -7.16 -22.87 -12.55
N ARG A 55 -6.91 -23.27 -13.80
CA ARG A 55 -5.64 -23.93 -14.18
C ARG A 55 -4.42 -23.02 -13.97
N LYS A 56 -4.57 -21.70 -14.21
CA LYS A 56 -3.50 -20.73 -13.99
C LYS A 56 -3.21 -20.56 -12.50
N LEU A 57 -4.25 -20.51 -11.65
CA LEU A 57 -4.10 -20.48 -10.19
C LEU A 57 -3.29 -21.68 -9.69
N ILE A 58 -3.63 -22.90 -10.12
CA ILE A 58 -2.92 -24.13 -9.72
C ILE A 58 -1.47 -24.10 -10.19
N LYS A 59 -1.21 -23.68 -11.44
CA LYS A 59 0.16 -23.56 -11.96
C LYS A 59 1.01 -22.57 -11.18
N THR A 60 0.43 -21.48 -10.68
CA THR A 60 1.16 -20.52 -9.84
C THR A 60 1.68 -21.18 -8.55
N PHE A 61 0.98 -22.16 -7.99
CA PHE A 61 1.46 -22.89 -6.82
C PHE A 61 2.67 -23.80 -7.09
N ALA A 62 2.93 -24.17 -8.34
CA ALA A 62 4.08 -24.98 -8.71
C ALA A 62 5.39 -24.16 -8.77
N ASP A 63 5.29 -22.85 -9.01
CA ASP A 63 6.45 -21.96 -9.07
C ASP A 63 6.79 -21.42 -7.67
N LYS A 64 7.72 -22.11 -6.99
CA LYS A 64 8.16 -21.75 -5.63
C LYS A 64 8.77 -20.35 -5.56
N LYS A 65 9.47 -19.91 -6.62
CA LYS A 65 10.12 -18.59 -6.65
C LYS A 65 9.07 -17.50 -6.76
N LEU A 66 8.12 -17.65 -7.67
CA LEU A 66 6.99 -16.74 -7.80
C LEU A 66 6.15 -16.69 -6.52
N LEU A 67 5.86 -17.84 -5.91
CA LEU A 67 5.15 -17.91 -4.63
C LEU A 67 5.87 -17.15 -3.51
N LEU A 68 7.19 -17.29 -3.38
CA LEU A 68 7.96 -16.57 -2.37
C LEU A 68 7.84 -15.05 -2.55
N TRP A 69 7.98 -14.56 -3.78
CA TRP A 69 7.83 -13.14 -4.07
C TRP A 69 6.39 -12.64 -3.85
N LEU A 70 5.39 -13.45 -4.22
CA LEU A 70 3.99 -13.13 -3.93
C LEU A 70 3.74 -13.07 -2.42
N ALA A 71 4.27 -14.02 -1.64
CA ALA A 71 4.17 -14.03 -0.18
C ALA A 71 4.82 -12.79 0.44
N LEU A 72 6.04 -12.45 0.04
CA LEU A 72 6.73 -11.22 0.47
C LEU A 72 5.93 -9.96 0.13
N SER A 73 5.42 -9.86 -1.10
CA SER A 73 4.60 -8.72 -1.51
C SER A 73 3.29 -8.64 -0.71
N SER A 74 2.68 -9.79 -0.42
CA SER A 74 1.43 -9.87 0.37
C SER A 74 1.65 -9.48 1.83
N LEU A 75 2.80 -9.84 2.40
CA LEU A 75 3.18 -9.45 3.76
C LEU A 75 3.38 -7.94 3.86
N LEU A 76 4.11 -7.34 2.91
CA LEU A 76 4.36 -5.89 2.92
C LEU A 76 3.07 -5.07 2.79
N ILE A 77 2.16 -5.47 1.89
CA ILE A 77 0.88 -4.77 1.76
C ILE A 77 -0.04 -5.03 2.98
N ALA A 78 0.03 -6.21 3.59
CA ALA A 78 -0.70 -6.51 4.82
C ALA A 78 -0.19 -5.65 5.99
N VAL A 79 1.14 -5.51 6.15
CA VAL A 79 1.75 -4.61 7.15
C VAL A 79 1.33 -3.16 6.89
N ASN A 80 1.37 -2.70 5.64
CA ASN A 80 0.91 -1.36 5.29
C ASN A 80 -0.55 -1.14 5.70
N TRP A 81 -1.46 -2.05 5.34
CA TRP A 81 -2.88 -1.93 5.70
C TRP A 81 -3.11 -2.04 7.21
N LEU A 82 -2.35 -2.88 7.91
CA LEU A 82 -2.46 -3.01 9.36
C LEU A 82 -2.10 -1.69 10.05
N ILE A 83 -0.97 -1.10 9.68
CA ILE A 83 -0.53 0.20 10.21
C ILE A 83 -1.56 1.27 9.91
N PHE A 84 -2.15 1.26 8.71
CA PHE A 84 -3.18 2.24 8.34
C PHE A 84 -4.44 2.10 9.20
N ILE A 85 -5.00 0.89 9.30
CA ILE A 85 -6.21 0.65 10.09
C ILE A 85 -5.96 1.00 11.56
N TRP A 86 -4.80 0.60 12.09
CA TRP A 86 -4.37 0.94 13.44
C TRP A 86 -4.20 2.46 13.65
N ALA A 87 -3.58 3.16 12.70
CA ALA A 87 -3.38 4.60 12.79
C ALA A 87 -4.72 5.34 12.82
N VAL A 88 -5.68 4.91 11.99
CA VAL A 88 -7.03 5.48 11.99
C VAL A 88 -7.74 5.25 13.33
N SER A 89 -7.64 4.04 13.91
CA SER A 89 -8.26 3.75 15.21
C SER A 89 -7.62 4.52 16.37
N GLN A 90 -6.36 4.93 16.24
CA GLN A 90 -5.63 5.78 17.19
C GLN A 90 -5.77 7.28 16.90
N HIS A 91 -6.71 7.70 16.03
CA HIS A 91 -6.90 9.09 15.62
C HIS A 91 -5.67 9.76 14.95
N ARG A 92 -4.74 8.96 14.42
CA ARG A 92 -3.52 9.40 13.72
C ARG A 92 -3.72 9.46 12.19
N VAL A 93 -4.91 9.90 11.76
CA VAL A 93 -5.31 9.92 10.33
C VAL A 93 -4.48 10.90 9.51
N LEU A 94 -4.09 12.03 10.11
CA LEU A 94 -3.24 13.04 9.45
C LEU A 94 -1.86 12.46 9.13
N GLU A 95 -1.20 11.82 10.10
CA GLU A 95 0.08 11.14 9.87
C GLU A 95 -0.01 10.05 8.82
N ALA A 96 -1.09 9.26 8.83
CA ALA A 96 -1.32 8.23 7.83
C ALA A 96 -1.46 8.82 6.42
N SER A 97 -2.19 9.92 6.29
CA SER A 97 -2.39 10.64 5.02
C SER A 97 -1.08 11.22 4.49
N LEU A 98 -0.27 11.81 5.36
CA LEU A 98 1.07 12.28 5.01
C LEU A 98 1.98 11.13 4.54
N GLY A 99 1.91 9.97 5.20
CA GLY A 99 2.59 8.76 4.74
C GLY A 99 2.28 8.40 3.29
N TYR A 100 1.01 8.50 2.88
CA TYR A 100 0.62 8.26 1.50
C TYR A 100 1.10 9.34 0.52
N PHE A 101 1.24 10.60 0.95
CA PHE A 101 1.88 11.63 0.13
C PHE A 101 3.40 11.44 -0.01
N ILE A 102 4.06 10.86 1.00
CA ILE A 102 5.51 10.54 0.97
C ILE A 102 5.78 9.29 0.11
N THR A 103 4.79 8.39 -0.01
CA THR A 103 4.94 7.08 -0.67
C THR A 103 5.53 7.15 -2.10
N PRO A 104 5.07 8.03 -3.01
CA PRO A 104 5.65 8.14 -4.35
C PRO A 104 7.14 8.52 -4.33
N VAL A 105 7.52 9.47 -3.46
CA VAL A 105 8.92 9.88 -3.28
C VAL A 105 9.75 8.71 -2.75
N MET A 106 9.27 8.03 -1.70
CA MET A 106 9.95 6.88 -1.12
C MET A 106 10.15 5.77 -2.16
N SER A 107 9.14 5.50 -2.99
CA SER A 107 9.21 4.52 -4.08
C SER A 107 10.26 4.88 -5.12
N LEU A 108 10.35 6.16 -5.49
CA LEU A 108 11.34 6.66 -6.45
C LEU A 108 12.77 6.61 -5.89
N LEU A 109 12.97 6.95 -4.61
CA LEU A 109 14.26 6.86 -3.94
C LEU A 109 14.74 5.41 -3.85
N LEU A 110 13.87 4.48 -3.44
CA LEU A 110 14.21 3.06 -3.42
C LEU A 110 14.50 2.53 -4.82
N ALA A 111 13.74 2.94 -5.84
CA ALA A 111 14.01 2.56 -7.23
C ALA A 111 15.37 3.08 -7.70
N ARG A 112 15.74 4.33 -7.40
CA ARG A 112 17.07 4.86 -7.72
C ARG A 112 18.18 4.06 -7.03
N TRP A 113 18.04 3.76 -5.74
CA TRP A 113 19.09 3.09 -4.97
C TRP A 113 19.24 1.60 -5.30
N LEU A 114 18.13 0.90 -5.54
CA LEU A 114 18.14 -0.55 -5.74
C LEU A 114 18.13 -0.96 -7.21
N LEU A 115 17.60 -0.12 -8.11
CA LEU A 115 17.51 -0.38 -9.56
C LEU A 115 18.40 0.54 -10.40
N ASN A 116 19.16 1.46 -9.79
CA ASN A 116 19.98 2.46 -10.48
C ASN A 116 19.23 3.32 -11.52
N GLU A 117 17.92 3.54 -11.30
CA GLU A 117 17.12 4.38 -12.18
C GLU A 117 17.47 5.87 -12.00
N GLN A 118 17.63 6.58 -13.11
CA GLN A 118 17.87 8.03 -13.07
C GLN A 118 16.57 8.74 -12.67
N LEU A 119 16.66 9.63 -11.67
CA LEU A 119 15.52 10.43 -11.25
C LEU A 119 15.37 11.63 -12.18
N HIS A 120 14.13 11.88 -12.60
CA HIS A 120 13.79 13.11 -13.28
C HIS A 120 13.97 14.30 -12.32
N PRO A 121 14.46 15.47 -12.75
CA PRO A 121 14.65 16.63 -11.87
C PRO A 121 13.39 17.03 -11.06
N LEU A 122 12.21 16.92 -11.66
CA LEU A 122 10.93 17.17 -10.96
C LEU A 122 10.67 16.17 -9.81
N GLN A 123 11.12 14.92 -9.93
CA GLN A 123 11.01 13.92 -8.87
C GLN A 123 11.95 14.24 -7.71
N ALA A 124 13.14 14.76 -7.99
CA ALA A 124 14.05 15.25 -6.96
C ALA A 124 13.42 16.41 -6.18
N TRP A 125 12.81 17.38 -6.88
CA TRP A 125 12.05 18.47 -6.26
C TRP A 125 10.86 17.97 -5.43
N ALA A 126 10.09 17.00 -5.91
CA ALA A 126 9.04 16.37 -5.14
C ALA A 126 9.59 15.72 -3.85
N GLY A 127 10.79 15.15 -3.90
CA GLY A 127 11.46 14.61 -2.73
C GLY A 127 11.84 15.67 -1.70
N VAL A 128 12.31 16.84 -2.15
CA VAL A 128 12.58 17.99 -1.27
C VAL A 128 11.29 18.45 -0.59
N ILE A 129 10.20 18.62 -1.35
CA ILE A 129 8.89 19.02 -0.82
C ILE A 129 8.38 18.01 0.22
N ALA A 130 8.46 16.72 -0.08
CA ALA A 130 8.06 15.68 0.88
C ALA A 130 8.91 15.70 2.15
N THR A 131 10.21 15.97 2.03
CA THR A 131 11.12 16.09 3.18
C THR A 131 10.73 17.27 4.06
N VAL A 132 10.45 18.43 3.45
CA VAL A 132 9.95 19.61 4.17
C VAL A 132 8.61 19.32 4.88
N ALA A 133 7.69 18.60 4.22
CA ALA A 133 6.42 18.20 4.83
C ALA A 133 6.61 17.27 6.04
N ILE A 134 7.54 16.31 5.99
CA ILE A 134 7.88 15.44 7.13
C ILE A 134 8.43 16.24 8.30
N ILE A 135 9.34 17.18 8.03
CA ILE A 135 9.95 18.04 9.05
C ILE A 135 8.89 18.93 9.69
N TRP A 136 8.03 19.53 8.87
CA TRP A 136 6.90 20.33 9.35
C TRP A 136 5.99 19.53 10.28
N GLU A 137 5.63 18.31 9.88
CA GLU A 137 4.78 17.44 10.69
C GLU A 137 5.46 17.05 12.00
N TRP A 138 6.77 16.77 11.99
CA TRP A 138 7.51 16.48 13.21
C TRP A 138 7.44 17.64 14.21
N PHE A 139 7.65 18.88 13.76
CA PHE A 139 7.52 20.05 14.64
C PHE A 139 6.08 20.28 15.10
N SER A 140 5.09 20.05 14.23
CA SER A 140 3.67 20.21 14.54
C SER A 140 3.18 19.22 15.59
N LEU A 141 3.57 17.94 15.48
CA LEU A 141 3.16 16.86 16.37
C LEU A 141 4.05 16.69 17.60
N GLY A 142 5.19 17.39 17.66
CA GLY A 142 6.21 17.23 18.71
C GLY A 142 6.85 15.83 18.74
N SER A 143 6.60 15.00 17.73
CA SER A 143 7.08 13.61 17.67
C SER A 143 7.32 13.19 16.22
N LEU A 144 8.22 12.23 16.01
CA LEU A 144 8.55 11.73 14.69
C LEU A 144 7.30 11.07 14.05
N PRO A 145 6.91 11.39 12.80
CA PRO A 145 5.74 10.82 12.12
C PRO A 145 6.00 9.38 11.65
N TRP A 146 6.26 8.49 12.61
CA TRP A 146 6.71 7.13 12.36
C TRP A 146 5.67 6.31 11.60
N VAL A 147 4.37 6.53 11.82
CA VAL A 147 3.30 5.86 11.04
C VAL A 147 3.42 6.22 9.57
N GLY A 148 3.56 7.51 9.25
CA GLY A 148 3.68 7.97 7.87
C GLY A 148 4.91 7.36 7.18
N LEU A 149 6.05 7.35 7.88
CA LEU A 149 7.29 6.76 7.38
C LEU A 149 7.18 5.24 7.19
N SER A 150 6.59 4.52 8.15
CA SER A 150 6.39 3.06 8.04
C SER A 150 5.44 2.69 6.91
N LEU A 151 4.35 3.46 6.74
CA LEU A 151 3.42 3.28 5.60
C LEU A 151 4.13 3.50 4.27
N ALA A 152 4.85 4.61 4.13
CA ALA A 152 5.58 4.95 2.92
C ALA A 152 6.62 3.89 2.56
N LEU A 153 7.40 3.43 3.55
CA LEU A 153 8.41 2.40 3.36
C LEU A 153 7.80 1.05 2.97
N ALA A 154 6.78 0.58 3.69
CA ALA A 154 6.12 -0.69 3.42
C ALA A 154 5.51 -0.71 2.00
N PHE A 155 4.85 0.38 1.59
CA PHE A 155 4.25 0.48 0.27
C PHE A 155 5.31 0.59 -0.84
N ALA A 156 6.38 1.34 -0.62
CA ALA A 156 7.48 1.49 -1.56
C ALA A 156 8.21 0.15 -1.80
N LEU A 157 8.50 -0.60 -0.73
CA LEU A 157 9.06 -1.95 -0.83
C LEU A 157 8.09 -2.90 -1.54
N TYR A 158 6.79 -2.84 -1.24
CA TYR A 158 5.77 -3.62 -1.93
C TYR A 158 5.79 -3.35 -3.44
N GLY A 159 5.84 -2.07 -3.84
CA GLY A 159 5.91 -1.66 -5.23
C GLY A 159 7.16 -2.17 -5.94
N LEU A 160 8.32 -2.11 -5.27
CA LEU A 160 9.58 -2.63 -5.78
C LEU A 160 9.52 -4.14 -6.01
N ILE A 161 9.02 -4.90 -5.04
CA ILE A 161 8.86 -6.35 -5.19
C ILE A 161 7.90 -6.69 -6.33
N ARG A 162 6.77 -5.99 -6.44
CA ARG A 162 5.80 -6.19 -7.53
C ARG A 162 6.39 -5.89 -8.91
N LYS A 163 7.25 -4.88 -9.01
CA LYS A 163 8.01 -4.59 -10.24
C LYS A 163 8.90 -5.76 -10.64
N ASN A 164 9.62 -6.36 -9.68
CA ASN A 164 10.44 -7.55 -9.95
C ASN A 164 9.61 -8.77 -10.37
N ILE A 165 8.44 -9.01 -9.76
CA ILE A 165 7.53 -10.11 -10.15
C ILE A 165 7.08 -9.96 -11.60
N ARG A 166 6.75 -8.74 -12.05
CA ARG A 166 6.34 -8.47 -13.43
C ARG A 166 7.45 -8.77 -14.45
N LEU A 167 8.72 -8.73 -14.05
CA LEU A 167 9.84 -9.12 -14.89
C LEU A 167 10.06 -10.64 -14.96
N MET A 168 9.45 -11.41 -14.04
CA MET A 168 9.56 -12.88 -13.98
C MET A 168 8.43 -13.62 -14.70
N VAL A 169 7.30 -12.95 -14.96
CA VAL A 169 6.07 -13.51 -15.57
C VAL A 169 5.87 -12.96 -16.97
#